data_AF-A0A8K0PIF2-F1
#
_entry.id   AF-A0A8K0PIF2-F1
#
_cell.length_a   1.000
_cell.length_b   1.000
_cell.length_c   1.000
_cell.angle_alpha   90.00
_cell.angle_beta   90.00
_cell.angle_gamma   90.00
#
_symmetry.space_group_name_H-M   'P 1'
#
loop_
_entity.id
_entity.type
_entity.pdbx_description
1 polymer ?
#
loop_
_entity_poly.entity_id
_entity_poly.type
_entity_poly.pdbx_seq_one_letter_code
_entity_poly.pdbx_strand_id
1 'polypeptide(L)'
;MAQYVVTPWRSVDELLEVRDMIFKDFSDSLSISPSSAAVQRIHVWKERGNLPHAVESTGQLLEALLVNERESQMALQSESHDADSFLVRATHTAAITRFVTGFADLGRSRSGPGQSMLEVARDIDLPVAFVELRHEATHEGMPNLARLRKAATDALIWLKRVYWDKIEAIENDSAPMAHHQLGFPTADQEALHGVADIRTALKDYRRARKAGLQSGKGTDELLDETTKLRLADLASSMQRGNRILAESFCTPSILLPTTQVR
;
A
#
# COMPACT_ATOMS: atom_id res chain seq x y z
N MET A 1 20.86 -18.08 -0.87
CA MET A 1 19.70 -18.98 -0.70
C MET A 1 18.65 -18.54 -1.70
N ALA A 2 17.97 -19.46 -2.38
CA ALA A 2 16.88 -19.09 -3.30
C ALA A 2 15.76 -18.39 -2.50
N GLN A 3 15.35 -17.21 -2.94
CA GLN A 3 14.31 -16.42 -2.29
C GLN A 3 12.97 -16.84 -2.90
N TYR A 4 12.08 -17.40 -2.08
CA TYR A 4 10.75 -17.80 -2.52
C TYR A 4 9.76 -16.67 -2.26
N VAL A 5 9.07 -16.22 -3.31
CA VAL A 5 8.02 -15.21 -3.22
C VAL A 5 6.67 -15.91 -3.32
N VAL A 6 5.78 -15.65 -2.35
CA VAL A 6 4.41 -16.18 -2.38
C VAL A 6 3.52 -15.16 -3.10
N THR A 7 2.82 -15.60 -4.15
CA THR A 7 1.90 -14.77 -4.94
C THR A 7 0.46 -15.27 -4.82
N PRO A 8 -0.55 -14.38 -4.95
CA PRO A 8 -1.96 -14.78 -4.84
C PRO A 8 -2.54 -15.38 -6.14
N TRP A 9 -1.87 -15.16 -7.29
CA TRP A 9 -2.12 -15.85 -8.55
C TRP A 9 -1.40 -17.19 -8.62
N ARG A 10 -1.95 -18.11 -9.40
CA ARG A 10 -1.43 -19.48 -9.58
C ARG A 10 -0.19 -19.51 -10.47
N SER A 11 -0.18 -18.69 -11.51
CA SER A 11 0.92 -18.53 -12.45
C SER A 11 0.94 -17.11 -12.98
N VAL A 12 2.06 -16.70 -13.56
CA VAL A 12 2.23 -15.36 -14.12
C VAL A 12 1.37 -15.15 -15.35
N ASP A 13 1.11 -16.20 -16.13
CA ASP A 13 0.13 -16.16 -17.21
C ASP A 13 -1.24 -15.67 -16.72
N GLU A 14 -1.67 -16.05 -15.51
CA GLU A 14 -2.92 -15.58 -14.91
C GLU A 14 -2.92 -14.07 -14.66
N LEU A 15 -1.75 -13.51 -14.29
CA LEU A 15 -1.56 -12.08 -14.09
C LEU A 15 -1.54 -11.33 -15.43
N LEU A 16 -0.89 -11.89 -16.44
CA LEU A 16 -0.83 -11.34 -17.80
C LEU A 16 -2.20 -11.39 -18.49
N GLU A 17 -3.00 -12.44 -18.28
CA GLU A 17 -4.38 -12.49 -18.74
C GLU A 17 -5.20 -11.33 -18.19
N VAL A 18 -5.07 -11.02 -16.89
CA VAL A 18 -5.77 -9.89 -16.27
C VAL A 18 -5.26 -8.56 -16.84
N ARG A 19 -3.95 -8.40 -17.05
CA ARG A 19 -3.39 -7.22 -17.74
C ARG A 19 -4.06 -7.02 -19.10
N ASP A 20 -4.09 -8.06 -19.90
CA ASP A 20 -4.57 -8.00 -21.28
C ASP A 20 -6.08 -7.77 -21.32
N MET A 21 -6.85 -8.26 -20.35
CA MET A 21 -8.26 -7.91 -20.19
C MET A 21 -8.48 -6.42 -19.91
N ILE A 22 -7.62 -5.80 -19.11
CA ILE A 22 -7.76 -4.39 -18.69
C ILE A 22 -7.29 -3.43 -19.79
N PHE A 23 -6.20 -3.77 -20.47
CA PHE A 23 -5.50 -2.89 -21.41
C PHE A 23 -5.64 -3.31 -22.88
N LYS A 24 -6.61 -4.17 -23.20
CA LYS A 24 -6.83 -4.71 -24.56
C LYS A 24 -6.83 -3.65 -25.65
N ASP A 25 -7.58 -2.57 -25.44
CA ASP A 25 -7.80 -1.51 -26.43
C ASP A 25 -6.82 -0.33 -26.25
N PHE A 26 -5.85 -0.47 -25.34
CA PHE A 26 -4.97 0.63 -24.95
C PHE A 26 -4.07 1.12 -26.10
N SER A 27 -3.68 0.22 -26.99
CA SER A 27 -2.88 0.51 -28.20
C SER A 27 -3.54 1.54 -29.12
N ASP A 28 -4.87 1.43 -29.30
CA ASP A 28 -5.54 2.08 -30.42
C ASP A 28 -6.20 3.40 -30.03
N SER A 29 -6.60 3.55 -28.77
CA SER A 29 -7.40 4.70 -28.29
C SER A 29 -6.94 5.27 -26.96
N LEU A 30 -5.90 4.69 -26.32
CA LEU A 30 -5.57 4.93 -24.90
C LEU A 30 -6.79 4.76 -23.97
N SER A 31 -7.85 4.08 -24.43
CA SER A 31 -9.05 3.88 -23.64
C SER A 31 -8.91 2.68 -22.73
N ILE A 32 -9.54 2.79 -21.56
CA ILE A 32 -9.63 1.69 -20.61
C ILE A 32 -11.04 1.17 -20.66
N SER A 33 -11.18 -0.11 -21.01
CA SER A 33 -12.45 -0.82 -21.03
C SER A 33 -12.60 -1.54 -19.69
N PRO A 34 -13.40 -1.01 -18.74
CA PRO A 34 -13.49 -1.61 -17.42
C PRO A 34 -14.13 -3.01 -17.52
N SER A 35 -13.38 -4.03 -17.06
CA SER A 35 -13.80 -5.43 -17.14
C SER A 35 -14.23 -5.94 -15.77
N SER A 36 -15.51 -6.31 -15.65
CA SER A 36 -16.05 -6.91 -14.43
C SER A 36 -15.38 -8.26 -14.08
N ALA A 37 -14.92 -9.00 -15.09
CA ALA A 37 -14.19 -10.25 -14.90
C ALA A 37 -12.78 -10.00 -14.31
N ALA A 38 -12.07 -8.98 -14.79
CA ALA A 38 -10.77 -8.59 -14.26
C ALA A 38 -10.88 -8.14 -12.79
N VAL A 39 -11.88 -7.30 -12.48
CA VAL A 39 -12.15 -6.84 -11.10
C VAL A 39 -12.44 -8.01 -10.17
N GLN A 40 -13.33 -8.93 -10.56
CA GLN A 40 -13.62 -10.14 -9.77
C GLN A 40 -12.38 -10.99 -9.52
N ARG A 41 -11.49 -11.14 -10.52
CA ARG A 41 -10.24 -11.88 -10.35
C ARG A 41 -9.33 -11.21 -9.33
N ILE A 42 -9.17 -9.90 -9.39
CA ILE A 42 -8.37 -9.12 -8.44
C ILE A 42 -8.93 -9.26 -7.01
N HIS A 43 -10.26 -9.24 -6.83
CA HIS A 43 -10.87 -9.50 -5.52
C HIS A 43 -10.55 -10.89 -4.99
N VAL A 44 -10.63 -11.93 -5.83
CA VAL A 44 -10.25 -13.28 -5.42
C VAL A 44 -8.79 -13.34 -4.96
N TRP A 45 -7.88 -12.65 -5.65
CA TRP A 45 -6.47 -12.58 -5.23
C TRP A 45 -6.28 -11.81 -3.92
N LYS A 46 -7.06 -10.76 -3.69
CA LYS A 46 -7.07 -10.03 -2.42
C LYS A 46 -7.47 -10.91 -1.24
N GLU A 47 -8.46 -11.79 -1.42
CA GLU A 47 -8.89 -12.73 -0.37
C GLU A 47 -7.88 -13.87 -0.12
N ARG A 48 -7.02 -14.18 -1.11
CA ARG A 48 -6.02 -15.25 -0.99
C ARG A 48 -4.78 -14.85 -0.20
N GLY A 49 -4.49 -13.56 -0.07
CA GLY A 49 -3.35 -13.09 0.71
C GLY A 49 -2.76 -11.77 0.21
N ASN A 50 -1.44 -11.66 0.30
CA ASN A 50 -0.72 -10.41 0.03
C ASN A 50 -0.81 -10.03 -1.46
N LEU A 51 -1.66 -9.05 -1.76
CA LEU A 51 -1.85 -8.51 -3.10
C LEU A 51 -1.01 -7.24 -3.26
N PRO A 52 -0.18 -7.12 -4.32
CA PRO A 52 0.56 -5.89 -4.56
C PRO A 52 -0.36 -4.69 -4.65
N HIS A 53 0.05 -3.60 -4.01
CA HIS A 53 -0.75 -2.39 -3.97
C HIS A 53 -1.09 -1.85 -5.36
N ALA A 54 -0.22 -2.04 -6.35
CA ALA A 54 -0.49 -1.70 -7.74
C ALA A 54 -1.68 -2.48 -8.33
N VAL A 55 -1.76 -3.79 -8.06
CA VAL A 55 -2.86 -4.65 -8.52
C VAL A 55 -4.14 -4.32 -7.76
N GLU A 56 -4.05 -4.11 -6.44
CA GLU A 56 -5.19 -3.69 -5.62
C GLU A 56 -5.76 -2.35 -6.12
N SER A 57 -4.90 -1.35 -6.32
CA SER A 57 -5.30 -0.03 -6.82
C SER A 57 -5.94 -0.12 -8.21
N THR A 58 -5.38 -0.98 -9.08
CA THR A 58 -5.96 -1.24 -10.41
C THR A 58 -7.40 -1.75 -10.27
N GLY A 59 -7.63 -2.73 -9.40
CA GLY A 59 -8.98 -3.26 -9.14
C GLY A 59 -9.95 -2.20 -8.62
N GLN A 60 -9.53 -1.38 -7.66
CA GLN A 60 -10.38 -0.33 -7.07
C GLN A 60 -10.74 0.78 -8.07
N LEU A 61 -9.79 1.17 -8.93
CA LEU A 61 -10.01 2.18 -9.97
C LEU A 61 -10.95 1.65 -11.05
N LEU A 62 -10.79 0.38 -11.46
CA LEU A 62 -11.71 -0.27 -12.41
C LEU A 62 -13.11 -0.43 -11.84
N GLU A 63 -13.23 -0.80 -10.56
CA GLU A 63 -14.50 -0.90 -9.87
C GLU A 63 -15.24 0.45 -9.85
N ALA A 64 -14.52 1.55 -9.59
CA ALA A 64 -15.10 2.89 -9.67
C ALA A 64 -15.65 3.20 -11.07
N LEU A 65 -14.92 2.86 -12.14
CA LEU A 65 -15.38 3.04 -13.52
C LEU A 65 -16.62 2.18 -13.82
N LEU A 66 -16.68 0.93 -13.37
CA LEU A 66 -17.85 0.05 -13.53
C LEU A 66 -19.09 0.58 -12.79
N VAL A 67 -18.91 1.13 -11.59
CA VAL A 67 -20.00 1.77 -10.83
C VAL A 67 -20.55 2.97 -11.61
N ASN A 68 -19.68 3.81 -12.18
CA ASN A 68 -20.10 4.92 -13.03
C ASN A 68 -20.90 4.44 -14.26
N GLU A 69 -20.46 3.38 -14.94
CA GLU A 69 -21.18 2.84 -16.10
C GLU A 69 -22.57 2.31 -15.72
N ARG A 70 -22.67 1.56 -14.61
CA ARG A 70 -23.94 1.03 -14.12
C ARG A 70 -24.93 2.15 -13.77
N GLU A 71 -24.47 3.17 -13.03
CA GLU A 71 -25.30 4.30 -12.63
C GLU A 71 -25.74 5.12 -13.85
N SER A 72 -24.84 5.32 -14.83
CA SER A 72 -25.17 5.99 -16.10
C SER A 72 -26.25 5.24 -16.88
N GLN A 73 -26.19 3.90 -16.92
CA GLN A 73 -27.19 3.07 -17.58
C GLN A 73 -28.55 3.11 -16.86
N MET A 74 -28.55 3.13 -15.52
CA MET A 74 -29.78 3.24 -14.72
C MET A 74 -30.46 4.60 -14.88
N ALA A 75 -29.68 5.69 -14.94
CA ALA A 75 -30.20 7.03 -15.17
C ALA A 75 -30.91 7.16 -16.53
N LEU A 76 -30.35 6.52 -17.58
CA LEU A 76 -30.98 6.48 -18.92
C LEU A 76 -32.33 5.74 -18.93
N GLN A 77 -32.53 4.77 -18.03
CA GLN A 77 -33.77 3.99 -17.94
C GLN A 77 -34.85 4.65 -17.09
N SER A 78 -34.47 5.56 -16.18
CA SER A 78 -35.34 6.01 -15.08
C SER A 78 -35.94 7.41 -15.28
N GLU A 79 -35.73 8.07 -16.45
CA GLU A 79 -36.05 9.50 -16.71
C GLU A 79 -35.50 10.49 -15.67
N SER A 80 -34.69 10.02 -14.71
CA SER A 80 -34.03 10.82 -13.69
C SER A 80 -32.71 11.35 -14.23
N HIS A 81 -32.62 12.66 -14.43
CA HIS A 81 -31.50 13.34 -15.08
C HIS A 81 -30.29 13.64 -14.19
N ASP A 82 -30.19 13.06 -12.99
CA ASP A 82 -29.03 13.33 -12.13
C ASP A 82 -27.83 12.45 -12.51
N ALA A 83 -27.00 12.96 -13.41
CA ALA A 83 -25.78 12.31 -13.86
C ALA A 83 -24.65 12.36 -12.81
N ASP A 84 -24.80 13.12 -11.72
CA ASP A 84 -23.79 13.29 -10.67
C ASP A 84 -24.17 12.54 -9.38
N SER A 85 -24.25 11.21 -9.48
CA SER A 85 -24.54 10.35 -8.33
C SER A 85 -23.43 10.47 -7.27
N PHE A 86 -23.81 10.87 -6.05
CA PHE A 86 -22.92 10.95 -4.89
C PHE A 86 -22.15 9.64 -4.68
N LEU A 87 -22.81 8.50 -4.90
CA LEU A 87 -22.19 7.17 -4.83
C LEU A 87 -21.01 7.07 -5.80
N VAL A 88 -21.20 7.45 -7.06
CA VAL A 88 -20.15 7.40 -8.08
C VAL A 88 -18.96 8.27 -7.68
N ARG A 89 -19.22 9.51 -7.25
CA ARG A 89 -18.16 10.44 -6.81
C ARG A 89 -17.43 9.93 -5.58
N ALA A 90 -18.14 9.38 -4.60
CA ALA A 90 -17.57 8.81 -3.39
C ALA A 90 -16.67 7.61 -3.72
N THR A 91 -17.12 6.70 -4.59
CA THR A 91 -16.33 5.53 -5.00
C THR A 91 -15.05 5.94 -5.73
N HIS A 92 -15.12 6.88 -6.68
CA HIS A 92 -13.91 7.38 -7.35
C HIS A 92 -12.95 8.07 -6.37
N THR A 93 -13.50 8.88 -5.46
CA THR A 93 -12.70 9.58 -4.45
C THR A 93 -11.97 8.58 -3.56
N ALA A 94 -12.66 7.53 -3.10
CA ALA A 94 -12.05 6.48 -2.28
C ALA A 94 -10.93 5.74 -3.03
N ALA A 95 -11.16 5.35 -4.28
CA ALA A 95 -10.16 4.67 -5.10
C ALA A 95 -8.91 5.52 -5.34
N ILE A 96 -9.09 6.79 -5.73
CA ILE A 96 -7.98 7.73 -5.99
C ILE A 96 -7.20 8.03 -4.71
N THR A 97 -7.87 8.35 -3.61
CA THR A 97 -7.20 8.67 -2.35
C THR A 97 -6.41 7.48 -1.82
N ARG A 98 -6.93 6.26 -1.96
CA ARG A 98 -6.22 5.02 -1.58
C ARG A 98 -4.99 4.76 -2.45
N PHE A 99 -5.12 4.94 -3.78
CA PHE A 99 -4.02 4.84 -4.74
C PHE A 99 -2.89 5.82 -4.39
N VAL A 100 -3.19 7.11 -4.27
CA VAL A 100 -2.17 8.14 -4.00
C VAL A 100 -1.49 7.91 -2.66
N THR A 101 -2.28 7.62 -1.62
CA THR A 101 -1.73 7.40 -0.27
C THR A 101 -0.83 6.18 -0.24
N GLY A 102 -1.25 5.06 -0.83
CA GLY A 102 -0.44 3.85 -0.80
C GLY A 102 0.87 3.98 -1.58
N PHE A 103 0.88 4.65 -2.74
CA PHE A 103 2.13 4.91 -3.46
C PHE A 103 3.04 5.93 -2.76
N ALA A 104 2.46 6.94 -2.09
CA ALA A 104 3.23 7.84 -1.24
C ALA A 104 3.85 7.13 -0.04
N ASP A 105 3.13 6.18 0.58
CA ASP A 105 3.67 5.39 1.70
C ASP A 105 4.78 4.44 1.24
N LEU A 106 4.58 3.78 0.09
CA LEU A 106 5.60 2.92 -0.51
C LEU A 106 6.87 3.70 -0.83
N GLY A 107 6.78 4.92 -1.38
CA GLY A 107 7.94 5.74 -1.65
C GLY A 107 8.65 6.23 -0.38
N ARG A 108 7.91 6.59 0.68
CA ARG A 108 8.51 6.95 1.99
C ARG A 108 9.30 5.80 2.61
N SER A 109 8.81 4.56 2.46
CA SER A 109 9.54 3.39 2.96
C SER A 109 10.87 3.15 2.24
N ARG A 110 11.06 3.71 1.04
CA ARG A 110 12.30 3.63 0.24
C ARG A 110 13.28 4.76 0.54
N SER A 111 12.78 5.99 0.64
CA SER A 111 13.59 7.20 0.73
C SER A 111 13.86 7.68 2.17
N GLY A 112 13.19 7.10 3.17
CA GLY A 112 13.39 7.39 4.59
C GLY A 112 12.29 8.28 5.21
N PRO A 113 12.22 8.35 6.56
CA PRO A 113 11.17 9.09 7.25
C PRO A 113 11.33 10.61 7.06
N GLY A 114 10.21 11.33 6.98
CA GLY A 114 10.17 12.80 7.00
C GLY A 114 9.98 13.48 5.64
N GLN A 115 9.95 12.74 4.52
CA GLN A 115 9.60 13.32 3.23
C GLN A 115 8.11 13.65 3.11
N SER A 116 7.83 14.77 2.46
CA SER A 116 6.47 15.17 2.07
C SER A 116 5.93 14.27 0.95
N MET A 117 4.59 14.23 0.83
CA MET A 117 3.93 13.45 -0.24
C MET A 117 4.31 13.95 -1.65
N LEU A 118 4.62 15.24 -1.78
CA LEU A 118 5.06 15.84 -3.04
C LEU A 118 6.47 15.39 -3.45
N GLU A 119 7.40 15.37 -2.50
CA GLU A 119 8.76 14.89 -2.73
C GLU A 119 8.75 13.42 -3.13
N VAL A 120 7.97 12.61 -2.40
CA VAL A 120 7.82 11.19 -2.70
C VAL A 120 7.20 10.97 -4.09
N ALA A 121 6.16 11.73 -4.44
CA ALA A 121 5.53 11.63 -5.76
C ALA A 121 6.53 11.93 -6.88
N ARG A 122 7.41 12.92 -6.70
CA ARG A 122 8.52 13.19 -7.63
C ARG A 122 9.50 12.03 -7.72
N ASP A 123 9.86 11.41 -6.60
CA ASP A 123 10.82 10.30 -6.56
C ASP A 123 10.30 9.05 -7.30
N ILE A 124 8.98 8.85 -7.35
CA ILE A 124 8.34 7.71 -8.03
C ILE A 124 7.71 8.06 -9.39
N ASP A 125 7.99 9.26 -9.91
CA ASP A 125 7.37 9.80 -11.14
C ASP A 125 5.83 9.77 -11.14
N LEU A 126 5.20 9.93 -9.97
CA LEU A 126 3.76 10.09 -9.82
C LEU A 126 3.39 11.56 -10.12
N PRO A 127 2.45 11.81 -11.07
CA PRO A 127 2.01 13.17 -11.37
C PRO A 127 1.54 13.94 -10.13
N VAL A 128 2.07 15.15 -9.95
CA VAL A 128 1.75 16.04 -8.81
C VAL A 128 0.25 16.32 -8.71
N ALA A 129 -0.45 16.39 -9.86
CA ALA A 129 -1.90 16.57 -9.92
C ALA A 129 -2.68 15.52 -9.10
N PHE A 130 -2.16 14.30 -8.92
CA PHE A 130 -2.80 13.29 -8.07
C PHE A 130 -2.65 13.61 -6.57
N VAL A 131 -1.51 14.16 -6.16
CA VAL A 131 -1.27 14.58 -4.78
C VAL A 131 -2.17 15.76 -4.43
N GLU A 132 -2.30 16.73 -5.34
CA GLU A 132 -3.22 17.86 -5.21
C GLU A 132 -4.69 17.39 -5.13
N LEU A 133 -5.09 16.50 -6.04
CA LEU A 133 -6.45 15.94 -6.04
C LEU A 133 -6.78 15.18 -4.75
N ARG A 134 -5.81 14.43 -4.20
CA ARG A 134 -5.96 13.80 -2.89
C ARG A 134 -6.10 14.83 -1.79
N HIS A 135 -5.29 15.89 -1.80
CA HIS A 135 -5.37 16.95 -0.79
C HIS A 135 -6.76 17.60 -0.78
N GLU A 136 -7.22 18.05 -1.94
CA GLU A 136 -8.56 18.63 -2.16
C GLU A 136 -9.65 17.69 -1.64
N ALA A 137 -9.65 16.43 -2.06
CA ALA A 137 -10.67 15.45 -1.69
C ALA A 137 -10.74 15.14 -0.19
N THR A 138 -9.63 15.30 0.54
CA THR A 138 -9.55 14.99 1.97
C THR A 138 -9.77 16.19 2.89
N HIS A 139 -9.48 17.41 2.41
CA HIS A 139 -9.42 18.59 3.27
C HIS A 139 -10.32 19.75 2.82
N GLU A 140 -10.56 19.89 1.51
CA GLU A 140 -11.33 21.03 0.97
C GLU A 140 -12.76 20.61 0.62
N GLY A 141 -12.91 19.60 -0.22
CA GLY A 141 -14.21 19.12 -0.68
C GLY A 141 -14.09 18.06 -1.77
N MET A 142 -15.15 17.28 -1.95
CA MET A 142 -15.17 16.20 -2.94
C MET A 142 -15.14 16.80 -4.37
N PRO A 143 -14.14 16.46 -5.21
CA PRO A 143 -14.04 16.98 -6.57
C PRO A 143 -15.25 16.56 -7.43
N ASN A 144 -15.45 17.25 -8.55
CA ASN A 144 -16.49 16.89 -9.50
C ASN A 144 -16.19 15.57 -10.21
N LEU A 145 -17.25 14.88 -10.66
CA LEU A 145 -17.14 13.55 -11.24
C LEU A 145 -16.28 13.49 -12.50
N ALA A 146 -16.35 14.49 -13.37
CA ALA A 146 -15.57 14.53 -14.61
C ALA A 146 -14.05 14.51 -14.32
N ARG A 147 -13.60 15.31 -13.34
CA ARG A 147 -12.20 15.32 -12.89
C ARG A 147 -11.80 13.98 -12.28
N LEU A 148 -12.67 13.39 -11.44
CA LEU A 148 -12.42 12.10 -10.79
C LEU A 148 -12.31 10.94 -11.81
N ARG A 149 -13.19 10.90 -12.82
CA ARG A 149 -13.15 9.89 -13.89
C ARG A 149 -11.88 9.98 -14.73
N LYS A 150 -11.51 11.22 -15.10
CA LYS A 150 -10.25 11.47 -15.81
C LYS A 150 -9.06 11.01 -14.96
N ALA A 151 -9.02 11.39 -13.69
CA ALA A 151 -7.96 10.98 -12.78
C ALA A 151 -7.87 9.46 -12.61
N ALA A 152 -9.00 8.75 -12.56
CA ALA A 152 -9.00 7.28 -12.49
C ALA A 152 -8.40 6.64 -13.74
N THR A 153 -8.73 7.19 -14.91
CA THR A 153 -8.16 6.75 -16.19
C THR A 153 -6.65 7.03 -16.21
N ASP A 154 -6.24 8.27 -15.92
CA ASP A 154 -4.83 8.68 -15.90
C ASP A 154 -4.01 7.84 -14.89
N ALA A 155 -4.59 7.48 -13.73
CA ALA A 155 -3.95 6.65 -12.73
C ALA A 155 -3.73 5.21 -13.21
N LEU A 156 -4.71 4.63 -13.91
CA LEU A 156 -4.57 3.31 -14.53
C LEU A 156 -3.54 3.31 -15.67
N ILE A 157 -3.45 4.38 -16.46
CA ILE A 157 -2.41 4.57 -17.47
C ILE A 157 -1.03 4.59 -16.82
N TRP A 158 -0.90 5.35 -15.73
CA TRP A 158 0.34 5.41 -14.96
C TRP A 158 0.71 4.02 -14.41
N LEU A 159 -0.25 3.30 -13.81
CA LEU A 159 -0.08 1.93 -13.31
C LEU A 159 0.37 0.97 -14.41
N LYS A 160 -0.18 1.09 -15.62
CA LYS A 160 0.24 0.28 -16.77
C LYS A 160 1.74 0.41 -17.00
N ARG A 161 2.22 1.65 -17.11
CA ARG A 161 3.63 1.96 -17.38
C ARG A 161 4.56 1.55 -16.23
N VAL A 162 4.16 1.81 -14.98
CA VAL A 162 5.09 1.61 -13.84
C VAL A 162 5.08 0.18 -13.30
N TYR A 163 4.02 -0.59 -13.50
CA TYR A 163 3.84 -1.93 -12.98
C TYR A 163 3.59 -2.95 -14.10
N TRP A 164 2.47 -2.83 -14.82
CA TRP A 164 1.97 -3.90 -15.69
C TRP A 164 2.87 -4.21 -16.90
N ASP A 165 3.48 -3.19 -17.51
CA ASP A 165 4.39 -3.33 -18.65
C ASP A 165 5.75 -3.92 -18.24
N LYS A 166 6.03 -3.99 -16.94
CA LYS A 166 7.31 -4.46 -16.40
C LYS A 166 7.24 -5.88 -15.86
N ILE A 167 6.05 -6.49 -15.75
CA ILE A 167 5.85 -7.83 -15.16
C ILE A 167 6.80 -8.88 -15.77
N GLU A 168 6.92 -8.91 -17.10
CA GLU A 168 7.76 -9.90 -17.81
C GLU A 168 9.26 -9.66 -17.58
N ALA A 169 9.70 -8.40 -17.46
CA ALA A 169 11.08 -8.07 -17.14
C ALA A 169 11.45 -8.47 -15.69
N ILE A 170 10.49 -8.37 -14.79
CA ILE A 170 10.65 -8.64 -13.35
C ILE A 170 10.81 -10.12 -13.08
N GLU A 171 10.03 -10.95 -13.76
CA GLU A 171 10.11 -12.41 -13.68
C GLU A 171 11.46 -12.93 -14.17
N ASN A 172 11.93 -12.40 -15.30
CA ASN A 172 13.21 -12.79 -15.89
C ASN A 172 14.41 -12.37 -15.02
N ASP A 173 14.31 -11.28 -14.26
CA ASP A 173 15.40 -10.77 -13.44
C ASP A 173 15.50 -11.47 -12.07
N SER A 174 14.45 -12.17 -11.60
CA SER A 174 14.41 -12.95 -10.33
C SER A 174 14.98 -12.22 -9.09
N ALA A 175 15.21 -10.92 -9.18
CA ALA A 175 16.01 -10.17 -8.24
C ALA A 175 15.11 -9.57 -7.16
N PRO A 176 15.48 -9.65 -5.87
CA PRO A 176 14.72 -9.06 -4.77
C PRO A 176 14.36 -7.58 -4.98
N MET A 177 15.21 -6.85 -5.72
CA MET A 177 14.98 -5.44 -6.05
C MET A 177 13.76 -5.21 -6.95
N ALA A 178 13.47 -6.13 -7.87
CA ALA A 178 12.35 -6.01 -8.81
C ALA A 178 11.00 -6.18 -8.09
N HIS A 179 10.89 -7.17 -7.20
CA HIS A 179 9.71 -7.35 -6.34
C HIS A 179 9.52 -6.19 -5.35
N HIS A 180 10.60 -5.68 -4.76
CA HIS A 180 10.58 -4.48 -3.92
C HIS A 180 10.08 -3.24 -4.68
N GLN A 181 10.47 -3.10 -5.96
CA GLN A 181 10.06 -1.98 -6.82
C GLN A 181 8.55 -1.98 -7.13
N LEU A 182 7.90 -3.13 -7.02
CA LEU A 182 6.47 -3.35 -7.30
C LEU A 182 5.54 -3.27 -6.08
N GLY A 183 6.09 -2.96 -4.90
CA GLY A 183 5.31 -2.87 -3.68
C GLY A 183 4.95 -4.22 -3.07
N PHE A 184 5.68 -5.29 -3.42
CA PHE A 184 5.75 -6.45 -2.53
C PHE A 184 6.71 -6.09 -1.38
N PRO A 185 6.25 -6.14 -0.12
CA PRO A 185 7.16 -6.14 0.99
C PRO A 185 8.11 -7.33 0.82
N THR A 186 9.41 -7.08 0.66
CA THR A 186 10.37 -8.17 0.79
C THR A 186 10.32 -8.67 2.22
N ALA A 187 10.50 -9.98 2.45
CA ALA A 187 10.63 -10.52 3.81
C ALA A 187 11.65 -9.75 4.66
N ASP A 188 12.71 -9.22 4.02
CA ASP A 188 13.72 -8.38 4.67
C ASP A 188 13.21 -6.99 5.09
N GLN A 189 12.22 -6.41 4.40
CA GLN A 189 11.62 -5.12 4.76
C GLN A 189 10.53 -5.25 5.83
N GLU A 190 9.72 -6.32 5.78
CA GLU A 190 8.83 -6.67 6.89
C GLU A 190 9.64 -7.00 8.14
N ALA A 191 10.75 -7.74 7.99
CA ALA A 191 11.71 -7.98 9.06
C ALA A 191 12.36 -6.67 9.52
N LEU A 192 12.77 -5.75 8.63
CA LEU A 192 13.39 -4.48 9.01
C LEU A 192 12.41 -3.55 9.75
N HIS A 193 11.16 -3.44 9.29
CA HIS A 193 10.10 -2.69 9.98
C HIS A 193 9.75 -3.36 11.31
N GLY A 194 9.57 -4.68 11.33
CA GLY A 194 9.37 -5.44 12.56
C GLY A 194 10.52 -5.24 13.56
N VAL A 195 11.76 -5.31 13.12
CA VAL A 195 12.96 -5.06 13.95
C VAL A 195 13.00 -3.61 14.45
N ALA A 196 12.63 -2.63 13.63
CA ALA A 196 12.57 -1.21 14.01
C ALA A 196 11.47 -0.94 15.04
N ASP A 197 10.30 -1.57 14.88
CA ASP A 197 9.16 -1.46 15.79
C ASP A 197 9.44 -2.16 17.12
N ILE A 198 10.04 -3.35 17.09
CA ILE A 198 10.51 -4.08 18.27
C ILE A 198 11.56 -3.26 19.03
N ARG A 199 12.52 -2.66 18.31
CA ARG A 199 13.57 -1.84 18.92
C ARG A 199 12.98 -0.61 19.63
N THR A 200 11.97 0.01 19.03
CA THR A 200 11.30 1.18 19.60
C THR A 200 10.54 0.77 20.86
N ALA A 201 9.71 -0.27 20.78
CA ALA A 201 8.97 -0.80 21.92
C ALA A 201 9.87 -1.21 23.10
N LEU A 202 11.00 -1.88 22.84
CA LEU A 202 11.95 -2.27 23.89
C LEU A 202 12.69 -1.08 24.50
N LYS A 203 13.03 -0.06 23.70
CA LYS A 203 13.65 1.18 24.21
C LYS A 203 12.70 1.93 25.14
N ASP A 204 11.43 2.03 24.75
CA ASP A 204 10.41 2.73 25.53
C ASP A 204 10.06 1.96 26.80
N TYR A 205 9.97 0.63 26.74
CA TYR A 205 9.90 -0.23 27.92
C TYR A 205 11.08 -0.01 28.88
N ARG A 206 12.32 0.00 28.36
CA ARG A 206 13.52 0.21 29.19
C ARG A 206 13.52 1.59 29.86
N ARG A 207 13.10 2.63 29.14
CA ARG A 207 12.96 4.00 29.68
C ARG A 207 11.91 4.05 30.78
N ALA A 208 10.72 3.51 30.52
CA ALA A 208 9.62 3.43 31.49
C ALA A 208 10.05 2.66 32.74
N ARG A 209 10.76 1.54 32.59
CA ARG A 209 11.28 0.75 33.72
C ARG A 209 12.32 1.49 34.54
N LYS A 210 13.25 2.19 33.89
CA LYS A 210 14.23 3.04 34.60
C LYS A 210 13.53 4.16 35.39
N ALA A 211 12.54 4.81 34.77
CA ALA A 211 11.77 5.86 35.43
C ALA A 211 10.90 5.32 36.59
N GLY A 212 10.28 4.15 36.42
CA GLY A 212 9.53 3.47 37.48
C GLY A 212 10.39 3.11 38.67
N LEU A 213 11.60 2.58 38.44
CA LEU A 213 12.57 2.28 39.49
C LEU A 213 13.04 3.53 40.25
N GLN A 214 13.05 4.70 39.60
CA GLN A 214 13.45 5.98 40.23
C GLN A 214 12.30 6.68 40.95
N SER A 215 11.05 6.47 40.51
CA SER A 215 9.86 7.16 41.02
C SER A 215 8.97 6.30 41.92
N GLY A 216 9.26 5.00 42.04
CA GLY A 216 8.43 4.03 42.78
C GLY A 216 7.12 3.65 42.08
N LYS A 217 6.87 4.15 40.86
CA LYS A 217 5.66 3.87 40.08
C LYS A 217 5.78 2.56 39.29
N GLY A 218 4.64 1.92 39.05
CA GLY A 218 4.55 0.72 38.24
C GLY A 218 4.93 1.01 36.78
N THR A 219 5.73 0.12 36.17
CA THR A 219 6.19 0.28 34.78
C THR A 219 5.04 0.43 33.77
N ASP A 220 3.92 -0.21 34.04
CA ASP A 220 2.73 -0.22 33.20
C ASP A 220 1.97 1.11 33.20
N GLU A 221 2.10 1.90 34.27
CA GLU A 221 1.49 3.23 34.38
C GLU A 221 2.25 4.30 33.57
N LEU A 222 3.51 4.01 33.20
CA LEU A 222 4.41 4.93 32.51
C LEU A 222 4.52 4.63 31.00
N LEU A 223 3.88 3.56 30.53
CA LEU A 223 3.85 3.18 29.13
C LEU A 223 2.60 3.76 28.45
N ASP A 224 2.75 4.29 27.24
CA ASP A 224 1.59 4.65 26.43
C ASP A 224 0.90 3.38 25.89
N GLU A 225 -0.39 3.49 25.59
CA GLU A 225 -1.18 2.38 25.07
C GLU A 225 -0.61 1.81 23.76
N THR A 226 0.00 2.67 22.93
CA THR A 226 0.68 2.28 21.70
C THR A 226 1.85 1.32 21.97
N THR A 227 2.68 1.59 22.97
CA THR A 227 3.81 0.73 23.35
C THR A 227 3.32 -0.57 23.97
N LYS A 228 2.25 -0.53 24.78
CA LYS A 228 1.65 -1.74 25.34
C LYS A 228 1.13 -2.68 24.25
N LEU A 229 0.41 -2.14 23.27
CA LEU A 229 -0.09 -2.90 22.12
C LEU A 229 1.06 -3.50 21.32
N ARG A 230 2.13 -2.72 21.05
CA ARG A 230 3.32 -3.22 20.34
C ARG A 230 4.06 -4.32 21.10
N LEU A 231 4.15 -4.22 22.44
CA LEU A 231 4.77 -5.26 23.28
C LEU A 231 3.90 -6.53 23.35
N ALA A 232 2.58 -6.39 23.37
CA ALA A 232 1.64 -7.51 23.32
C ALA A 232 1.66 -8.23 21.97
N ASP A 233 1.75 -7.46 20.88
CA ASP A 233 1.88 -8.00 19.53
C ASP A 233 3.24 -8.69 19.35
N LEU A 234 4.32 -8.11 19.89
CA LEU A 234 5.62 -8.77 19.98
C LEU A 234 5.54 -10.11 20.73
N ALA A 235 4.95 -10.15 21.92
CA ALA A 235 4.80 -11.37 22.70
C ALA A 235 3.95 -12.44 21.98
N SER A 236 2.96 -12.01 21.19
CA SER A 236 2.12 -12.89 20.38
C SER A 236 2.87 -13.39 19.13
N SER A 237 3.71 -12.54 18.53
CA SER A 237 4.55 -12.91 17.37
C SER A 237 5.59 -13.98 17.70
N MET A 238 6.03 -14.06 18.97
CA MET A 238 6.92 -15.11 19.46
C MET A 238 6.34 -16.53 19.30
N GLN A 239 5.03 -16.67 19.16
CA GLN A 239 4.39 -17.96 18.90
C GLN A 239 4.55 -18.43 17.43
N ARG A 240 4.93 -17.55 16.51
CA ARG A 240 5.07 -17.85 15.06
C ARG A 240 6.51 -18.08 14.61
N GLY A 241 7.46 -18.09 15.55
CA GLY A 241 8.87 -18.41 15.30
C GLY A 241 9.81 -17.35 15.88
N ASN A 242 10.86 -17.80 16.57
CA ASN A 242 11.79 -16.94 17.31
C ASN A 242 12.82 -16.20 16.44
N ARG A 243 12.77 -16.34 15.11
CA ARG A 243 13.85 -15.91 14.22
C ARG A 243 14.01 -14.39 14.19
N ILE A 244 12.93 -13.64 13.98
CA ILE A 244 12.96 -12.17 13.87
C ILE A 244 13.38 -11.53 15.21
N LEU A 245 12.93 -12.12 16.33
CA LEU A 245 13.32 -11.68 17.66
C LEU A 245 14.81 -11.98 17.94
N ALA A 246 15.30 -13.17 17.56
CA ALA A 246 16.71 -13.54 17.73
C ALA A 246 17.64 -12.64 16.89
N GLU A 247 17.28 -12.38 15.62
CA GLU A 247 18.01 -11.47 14.75
C GLU A 247 18.02 -10.04 15.31
N SER A 248 16.90 -9.59 15.91
CA SER A 248 16.84 -8.32 16.62
C SER A 248 17.83 -8.27 17.78
N PHE A 249 17.84 -9.28 18.67
CA PHE A 249 18.76 -9.31 19.82
C PHE A 249 20.24 -9.44 19.45
N CYS A 250 20.54 -9.99 18.27
CA CYS A 250 21.91 -10.06 17.75
C CYS A 250 22.42 -8.75 17.17
N THR A 251 21.58 -7.71 17.00
CA THR A 251 22.09 -6.39 16.57
C THR A 251 22.90 -5.69 17.67
N PRO A 252 24.11 -5.18 17.37
CA PRO A 252 24.92 -4.44 18.33
C PRO A 252 24.13 -3.29 18.96
N SER A 253 24.34 -3.06 20.27
CA SER A 253 23.71 -1.97 21.05
C SER A 253 22.23 -2.12 21.39
N ILE A 254 21.59 -3.24 21.09
CA ILE A 254 20.15 -3.40 21.37
C ILE A 254 19.85 -3.62 22.86
N LEU A 255 20.61 -4.48 23.55
CA LEU A 255 20.46 -4.73 24.99
C LEU A 255 21.47 -3.95 25.83
N LEU A 256 22.71 -3.83 25.35
CA LEU A 256 23.82 -3.19 26.05
C LEU A 256 24.46 -2.11 25.16
N PRO A 257 24.52 -0.83 25.57
CA PRO A 257 25.20 0.21 24.81
C PRO A 257 26.68 -0.16 24.59
N THR A 258 27.18 -0.03 23.35
CA THR A 258 28.59 -0.30 23.03
C THR A 258 29.54 0.80 23.48
N THR A 259 29.04 1.99 23.80
CA THR A 259 29.83 3.07 24.39
C THR A 259 29.78 3.02 25.91
N GLN A 260 30.93 2.78 26.54
CA GLN A 260 31.09 3.08 27.96
C GLN A 260 30.91 4.57 28.16
N VAL A 261 29.85 4.96 28.88
CA VAL A 261 29.70 6.32 29.38
C VAL A 261 30.78 6.51 30.43
N ARG A 262 31.81 7.30 30.11
CA ARG A 262 32.72 7.90 31.10
C ARG A 262 32.05 9.11 31.72
#